data_AF-A0A4R9A0I5-F1
#
_entry.id   AF-A0A4R9A0I5-F1
#
_cell.length_a   1.000
_cell.length_b   1.000
_cell.length_c   1.000
_cell.angle_alpha   90.00
_cell.angle_beta   90.00
_cell.angle_gamma   90.00
#
_symmetry.space_group_name_H-M   'P 1'
#
loop_
_entity.id
_entity.type
_entity.pdbx_description
1 polymer ?
#
loop_
_entity_poly.entity_id
_entity_poly.type
_entity_poly.pdbx_seq_one_letter_code
_entity_poly.pdbx_strand_id
1 'polypeptide(L)'
;MASLSVHSDRLEIRLTRAERALSRRKDDIVVKRENIRTVIITEDPWIWLRGIRAPGSIVPGVVAAGTWSFHGGKDFVAIKRQRMAVVIDLADEEFSRVILTSQFAPDLIASLKLEPRETA
;
A
#
# COMPACT_ATOMS: atom_id res chain seq x y z
N MET A 1 -8.08 10.23 2.12
CA MET A 1 -7.05 9.18 2.11
C MET A 1 -7.69 7.97 1.50
N ALA A 2 -6.91 7.13 0.81
CA ALA A 2 -7.41 5.89 0.26
C ALA A 2 -8.17 5.09 1.34
N SER A 3 -9.32 4.53 0.96
CA SER A 3 -10.11 3.68 1.85
C SER A 3 -9.81 2.22 1.54
N LEU A 4 -9.63 1.44 2.60
CA LEU A 4 -9.44 -0.01 2.50
C LEU A 4 -10.77 -0.68 2.81
N SER A 5 -11.26 -1.48 1.86
CA SER A 5 -12.46 -2.29 2.04
C SER A 5 -12.05 -3.75 2.02
N VAL A 6 -12.15 -4.39 3.19
CA VAL A 6 -11.86 -5.82 3.36
C VAL A 6 -13.12 -6.62 3.06
N HIS A 7 -13.03 -7.50 2.08
CA HIS A 7 -14.05 -8.50 1.79
C HIS A 7 -13.56 -9.90 2.20
N SER A 8 -14.44 -10.88 2.12
CA SER A 8 -14.11 -12.27 2.46
C SER A 8 -13.05 -12.86 1.51
N ASP A 9 -13.09 -12.50 0.23
CA ASP A 9 -12.28 -13.02 -0.87
C ASP A 9 -11.17 -12.08 -1.34
N ARG A 10 -11.32 -10.77 -1.09
CA ARG A 10 -10.42 -9.73 -1.63
C ARG A 10 -10.26 -8.53 -0.72
N LEU A 11 -9.19 -7.79 -0.95
CA LEU A 11 -8.97 -6.44 -0.43
C LEU A 11 -9.14 -5.46 -1.58
N GLU A 12 -10.02 -4.48 -1.41
CA GLU A 12 -10.19 -3.37 -2.34
C GLU A 12 -9.61 -2.09 -1.74
N ILE A 13 -8.75 -1.43 -2.50
CA ILE A 13 -8.04 -0.21 -2.12
C ILE A 13 -8.54 0.89 -3.05
N ARG A 14 -9.43 1.74 -2.52
CA ARG A 14 -10.02 2.82 -3.30
C ARG A 14 -9.21 4.09 -3.18
N LEU A 15 -8.71 4.56 -4.31
CA LEU A 15 -7.93 5.79 -4.37
C LEU A 15 -8.86 7.00 -4.46
N THR A 16 -8.57 8.03 -3.68
CA THR A 16 -9.20 9.33 -3.84
C THR A 16 -8.81 9.96 -5.18
N ARG A 17 -9.60 10.95 -5.63
CA ARG A 17 -9.31 11.70 -6.88
C ARG A 17 -7.89 12.30 -6.90
N ALA A 18 -7.45 12.84 -5.77
CA ALA A 18 -6.11 13.41 -5.65
C ALA A 18 -5.02 12.33 -5.76
N GLU A 19 -5.20 11.17 -5.11
CA GLU A 19 -4.25 10.06 -5.20
C GLU A 19 -4.20 9.48 -6.61
N ARG A 20 -5.33 9.34 -7.30
CA ARG A 20 -5.38 8.94 -8.72
C ARG A 20 -4.56 9.87 -9.60
N ALA A 21 -4.76 11.18 -9.44
CA ALA A 21 -4.02 12.19 -10.19
C ALA A 21 -2.50 12.13 -9.89
N LEU A 22 -2.12 12.11 -8.60
CA LEU A 22 -0.72 12.13 -8.19
C LEU A 22 0.03 10.84 -8.55
N SER A 23 -0.63 9.69 -8.44
CA SER A 23 -0.07 8.38 -8.80
C SER A 23 -0.08 8.11 -10.31
N ARG A 24 -0.80 8.93 -11.09
CA ARG A 24 -1.13 8.66 -12.50
C ARG A 24 -1.79 7.30 -12.71
N ARG A 25 -2.60 6.85 -11.74
CA ARG A 25 -3.39 5.62 -11.82
C ARG A 25 -4.88 5.98 -11.86
N LYS A 26 -5.61 5.41 -12.81
CA LYS A 26 -7.06 5.61 -12.91
C LYS A 26 -7.85 4.61 -12.09
N ASP A 27 -7.40 3.37 -12.00
CA ASP A 27 -8.17 2.29 -11.39
C ASP A 27 -7.83 2.09 -9.91
N ASP A 28 -8.77 1.52 -9.18
CA ASP A 28 -8.51 1.05 -7.82
C ASP A 28 -7.58 -0.16 -7.83
N ILE A 29 -7.06 -0.54 -6.66
CA ILE A 29 -6.23 -1.74 -6.52
C ILE A 29 -7.07 -2.79 -5.83
N VAL A 30 -7.31 -3.90 -6.53
CA VAL A 30 -8.06 -5.04 -6.01
C VAL A 30 -7.09 -6.21 -5.93
N VAL A 31 -6.99 -6.79 -4.74
CA VAL A 31 -6.03 -7.84 -4.40
C VAL A 31 -6.80 -9.03 -3.86
N LYS A 32 -6.50 -10.24 -4.33
CA LYS A 32 -7.10 -11.43 -3.73
C LYS A 32 -6.55 -11.67 -2.32
N ARG A 33 -7.42 -12.07 -1.39
CA ARG A 33 -6.99 -12.26 0.01
C ARG A 33 -5.96 -13.38 0.16
N GLU A 34 -6.06 -14.43 -0.65
CA GLU A 34 -5.10 -15.55 -0.71
C GLU A 34 -3.68 -15.12 -1.14
N ASN A 35 -3.58 -13.98 -1.82
CA ASN A 35 -2.33 -13.42 -2.34
C ASN A 35 -1.67 -12.45 -1.36
N ILE A 36 -2.32 -12.09 -0.26
CA ILE A 36 -1.75 -11.24 0.80
C ILE A 36 -0.78 -12.09 1.64
N ARG A 37 0.50 -11.71 1.66
CA ARG A 37 1.54 -12.44 2.39
C ARG A 37 1.76 -11.91 3.79
N THR A 38 1.88 -10.59 3.92
CA THR A 38 2.09 -9.93 5.20
C THR A 38 1.40 -8.57 5.19
N VAL A 39 1.06 -8.09 6.39
CA VAL A 39 0.53 -6.75 6.61
C VAL A 39 1.26 -6.16 7.81
N ILE A 40 1.93 -5.03 7.61
CA ILE A 40 2.73 -4.36 8.62
C ILE A 40 2.20 -2.94 8.79
N ILE A 41 2.06 -2.49 10.03
CA ILE A 41 1.82 -1.09 10.36
C ILE A 41 3.17 -0.44 10.66
N THR A 42 3.41 0.73 10.09
CA THR A 42 4.64 1.49 10.29
C THR A 42 4.34 2.96 10.50
N GLU A 43 5.09 3.61 11.38
CA GLU A 43 5.05 5.06 11.58
C GLU A 43 5.98 5.80 10.61
N ASP A 44 6.94 5.09 10.01
CA ASP A 44 7.88 5.63 9.03
C ASP A 44 7.76 4.91 7.68
N PRO A 45 6.75 5.26 6.85
CA PRO A 45 6.56 4.60 5.56
C PRO A 45 7.66 4.89 4.53
N TRP A 46 8.50 5.92 4.75
CA TRP A 46 9.47 6.35 3.74
C TRP A 46 10.63 5.36 3.59
N ILE A 47 10.98 4.62 4.66
CA ILE A 47 12.05 3.59 4.63
C ILE A 47 11.68 2.39 3.76
N TRP A 48 10.39 2.21 3.45
CA TRP A 48 9.89 1.10 2.65
C TRP A 48 9.95 1.37 1.15
N LEU A 49 10.26 2.62 0.75
CA LEU A 49 10.46 2.97 -0.65
C LEU A 49 11.74 2.34 -1.17
N ARG A 50 11.61 1.52 -2.22
CA ARG A 50 12.73 0.87 -2.89
C ARG A 50 12.62 1.01 -4.39
N GLY A 51 13.75 0.83 -5.07
CA GLY A 51 13.81 0.88 -6.53
C GLY A 51 13.67 2.30 -7.09
N ILE A 52 13.30 2.36 -8.36
CA ILE A 52 13.22 3.57 -9.17
C ILE A 52 11.76 3.91 -9.40
N ARG A 53 11.38 5.17 -9.13
CA ARG A 53 10.03 5.68 -9.41
C ARG A 53 9.72 5.58 -10.90
N ALA A 54 8.57 5.01 -11.24
CA ALA A 54 8.05 4.92 -12.60
C ALA A 54 6.52 4.81 -12.57
N PRO A 55 5.77 5.60 -13.35
CA PRO A 55 5.24 6.96 -13.07
C PRO A 55 4.78 7.29 -11.62
N GLY A 56 4.74 8.59 -11.30
CA GLY A 56 4.15 9.08 -10.05
C GLY A 56 4.62 10.48 -9.67
N SER A 57 4.17 10.99 -8.53
CA SER A 57 4.56 12.26 -7.91
C SER A 57 5.34 12.00 -6.63
N ILE A 58 6.41 12.77 -6.41
CA ILE A 58 7.15 12.75 -5.15
C ILE A 58 7.54 14.17 -4.75
N VAL A 59 7.26 14.50 -3.50
CA VAL A 59 7.82 15.64 -2.77
C VAL A 59 8.31 15.07 -1.45
N PRO A 60 9.63 14.92 -1.25
CA PRO A 60 10.21 14.30 -0.06
C PRO A 60 9.63 14.85 1.24
N GLY A 61 9.28 13.96 2.19
CA GLY A 61 8.66 14.31 3.47
C GLY A 61 7.17 14.72 3.39
N VAL A 62 6.63 14.97 2.20
CA VAL A 62 5.27 15.50 2.01
C VAL A 62 4.35 14.49 1.33
N VAL A 63 4.74 13.96 0.17
CA VAL A 63 3.93 13.00 -0.58
C VAL A 63 4.80 12.12 -1.46
N ALA A 64 4.47 10.83 -1.53
CA ALA A 64 4.95 9.93 -2.57
C ALA A 64 3.74 9.14 -3.06
N ALA A 65 3.39 9.27 -4.34
CA ALA A 65 2.23 8.63 -4.92
C ALA A 65 2.55 8.11 -6.32
N GLY A 66 2.35 6.83 -6.60
CA GLY A 66 2.70 6.23 -7.88
C GLY A 66 3.29 4.83 -7.75
N THR A 67 3.99 4.43 -8.79
CA THR A 67 4.61 3.11 -8.89
C THR A 67 6.13 3.22 -8.76
N TRP A 68 6.73 2.29 -8.03
CA TRP A 68 8.17 2.16 -7.83
C TRP A 68 8.61 0.78 -8.34
N SER A 69 9.47 0.75 -9.34
CA SER A 69 9.95 -0.47 -9.98
C SER A 69 11.33 -0.85 -9.46
N PHE A 70 11.54 -2.14 -9.21
CA PHE A 70 12.83 -2.69 -8.80
C PHE A 70 13.08 -3.99 -9.55
N HIS A 71 14.26 -4.59 -9.36
CA HIS A 71 14.54 -5.89 -9.96
C HIS A 71 13.60 -6.96 -9.38
N GLY A 72 12.70 -7.49 -10.22
CA GLY A 72 11.75 -8.54 -9.83
C GLY A 72 10.33 -8.06 -9.51
N GLY A 73 10.01 -6.77 -9.64
CA GLY A 73 8.63 -6.34 -9.43
C GLY A 73 8.43 -4.82 -9.38
N LYS A 74 7.22 -4.45 -8.94
CA LYS A 74 6.83 -3.05 -8.72
C LYS A 74 5.97 -2.91 -7.47
N ASP A 75 6.15 -1.83 -6.76
CA ASP A 75 5.37 -1.47 -5.58
C ASP A 75 4.45 -0.30 -5.93
N PHE A 76 3.24 -0.29 -5.37
CA PHE A 76 2.37 0.87 -5.37
C PHE A 76 2.53 1.65 -4.08
N VAL A 77 2.65 2.96 -4.20
CA VAL A 77 2.89 3.87 -3.08
C VAL A 77 1.82 4.95 -3.10
N ALA A 78 1.18 5.20 -1.96
CA ALA A 78 0.41 6.41 -1.68
C ALA A 78 0.65 6.85 -0.23
N ILE A 79 1.78 7.51 -0.02
CA ILE A 79 2.23 8.06 1.25
C ILE A 79 1.92 9.55 1.30
N LYS A 80 1.39 10.03 2.43
CA LYS A 80 1.19 11.46 2.69
C LYS A 80 1.72 11.84 4.07
N ARG A 81 2.73 12.71 4.08
CA ARG A 81 3.48 13.18 5.27
C ARG A 81 4.10 12.00 6.03
N GLN A 82 4.63 12.26 7.22
CA GLN A 82 5.03 11.22 8.16
C GLN A 82 3.85 10.87 9.06
N ARG A 83 3.05 9.91 8.59
CA ARG A 83 1.88 9.40 9.29
C ARG A 83 1.91 7.89 9.20
N MET A 84 1.24 7.24 10.16
CA MET A 84 1.03 5.80 10.19
C MET A 84 0.52 5.30 8.82
N ALA A 85 1.13 4.21 8.39
CA ALA A 85 0.86 3.58 7.12
C ALA A 85 0.78 2.06 7.27
N VAL A 86 0.12 1.45 6.29
CA VAL A 86 0.11 0.01 6.11
C VAL A 86 1.03 -0.34 4.95
N VAL A 87 1.85 -1.35 5.15
CA VAL A 87 2.64 -2.01 4.12
C VAL A 87 2.06 -3.41 3.93
N ILE A 88 1.65 -3.72 2.72
CA ILE A 88 1.02 -4.99 2.36
C ILE A 88 1.89 -5.68 1.34
N ASP A 89 2.50 -6.82 1.69
CA ASP A 89 3.24 -7.64 0.73
C ASP A 89 2.30 -8.61 0.02
N LEU A 90 2.49 -8.71 -1.29
CA LEU A 90 1.62 -9.45 -2.19
C LEU A 90 2.43 -10.45 -3.03
N ALA A 91 1.78 -11.53 -3.43
CA ALA A 91 2.31 -12.47 -4.43
C ALA A 91 1.30 -12.65 -5.56
N ASP A 92 1.79 -12.92 -6.77
CA ASP A 92 0.94 -13.22 -7.93
C ASP A 92 -0.10 -12.12 -8.25
N GLU A 93 0.27 -10.88 -7.96
CA GLU A 93 -0.55 -9.67 -8.14
C GLU A 93 0.16 -8.63 -9.00
N GLU A 94 -0.56 -7.58 -9.41
CA GLU A 94 0.01 -6.47 -10.19
C GLU A 94 1.23 -5.83 -9.48
N PHE A 95 1.13 -5.68 -8.16
CA PHE A 95 2.19 -5.11 -7.33
C PHE A 95 2.73 -6.17 -6.38
N SER A 96 4.02 -6.11 -6.11
CA SER A 96 4.68 -6.92 -5.08
C SER A 96 4.41 -6.37 -3.68
N ARG A 97 4.11 -5.07 -3.57
CA ARG A 97 3.78 -4.40 -2.32
C ARG A 97 2.89 -3.20 -2.55
N VAL A 98 2.01 -2.93 -1.59
CA VAL A 98 1.20 -1.71 -1.53
C VAL A 98 1.50 -0.98 -0.21
N ILE A 99 1.92 0.28 -0.30
CA ILE A 99 2.23 1.14 0.86
C ILE A 99 1.26 2.31 0.87
N LEU A 100 0.45 2.42 1.92
CA LEU A 100 -0.61 3.42 2.02
C LEU A 100 -0.59 4.06 3.39
N THR A 101 -0.54 5.38 3.44
CA THR A 101 -0.90 6.06 4.69
C THR A 101 -2.38 5.79 4.96
N SER A 102 -2.72 5.36 6.18
CA SER A 102 -4.11 5.13 6.59
C SER A 102 -4.28 5.44 8.08
N GLN A 103 -5.28 6.25 8.41
CA GLN A 103 -5.65 6.51 9.80
C GLN A 103 -6.38 5.33 10.47
N PHE A 104 -6.90 4.39 9.67
CA PHE A 104 -7.61 3.18 10.12
C PHE A 104 -6.74 1.92 9.94
N ALA A 105 -5.41 2.08 9.93
CA ALA A 105 -4.48 0.96 9.78
C ALA A 105 -4.67 -0.15 10.84
N PRO A 106 -4.92 0.15 12.14
CA PRO A 106 -5.13 -0.88 13.15
C PRO A 106 -6.41 -1.70 12.90
N ASP A 107 -7.49 -1.05 12.45
CA ASP A 107 -8.77 -1.69 12.15
C ASP A 107 -8.68 -2.64 10.93
N LEU A 108 -7.71 -2.39 10.04
CA LEU A 108 -7.43 -3.27 8.91
C LEU A 108 -6.93 -4.64 9.35
N ILE A 109 -5.98 -4.70 10.30
CA ILE A 109 -5.44 -5.98 10.79
C ILE A 109 -6.55 -6.80 11.45
N ALA A 110 -7.35 -6.17 12.29
CA ALA A 110 -8.49 -6.82 12.95
C ALA A 110 -9.49 -7.39 11.94
N SER A 111 -9.76 -6.67 10.85
CA SER A 111 -10.67 -7.09 9.77
C SER A 111 -10.09 -8.19 8.88
N LEU A 112 -8.77 -8.21 8.72
CA LEU A 112 -8.07 -9.21 7.89
C LEU A 112 -7.90 -10.55 8.61
N LYS A 113 -8.12 -10.66 9.93
CA LYS A 113 -7.92 -11.92 10.70
C LYS A 113 -6.65 -12.68 10.26
N LEU A 114 -5.60 -11.93 9.91
CA LEU A 114 -4.30 -12.52 9.65
C LEU A 114 -3.68 -12.68 11.03
N GLU A 115 -3.43 -13.90 11.45
CA GLU A 115 -2.67 -14.18 12.68
C GLU A 115 -1.38 -13.35 12.61
N PRO A 116 -1.11 -12.46 13.59
CA PRO A 116 0.15 -11.74 13.66
C PRO A 116 1.27 -12.76 13.72
N ARG A 117 2.14 -12.80 12.72
CA ARG A 117 3.34 -13.61 12.80
C ARG A 117 4.32 -12.89 13.72
N GLU A 118 4.31 -13.25 14.99
CA GLU A 118 5.38 -12.86 15.92
C GLU A 118 6.70 -13.41 15.37
N THR A 119 7.67 -12.52 15.24
CA THR A 119 9.02 -12.89 14.81
C THR A 119 9.67 -13.58 16.01
N ALA A 120 10.03 -14.85 15.87
CA ALA A 120 10.77 -15.63 16.86
C ALA A 120 12.22 -15.16 16.99
#